data_AF-A0AAD5E6D4-F1
#
_entry.id   AF-A0AAD5E6D4-F1
#
_cell.length_a   1.000
_cell.length_b   1.000
_cell.length_c   1.000
_cell.angle_alpha   90.00
_cell.angle_beta   90.00
_cell.angle_gamma   90.00
#
_symmetry.space_group_name_H-M   'P 1'
#
loop_
_entity.id
_entity.type
_entity.pdbx_description
1 polymer ?
#
loop_
_entity_poly.entity_id
_entity_poly.type
_entity_poly.pdbx_seq_one_letter_code
_entity_poly.pdbx_strand_id
1 'polypeptide(L)'
;MIGSKPPEKGYSTVMSEIVPSEAELLAVITNIKQAEPELGIKKVLAAVNAQQPTWTVSEKRVKKLMQSLGLVQSTHLVKSGIEDDPSVPVSFIDPKLDLKATSAAIEARMVDRITGKGLFAARDLKKDEVIFEETPFVFFPVWDLYNESRIGNVCSLCTKPFKKVSHSVLSVRCQHCDVSYCSAGCRKIAWDSFHKLECTHLNTAMKDYINLCSSESWAAAMAVMRIYCHLILANERGDLDAVLAHYDAFATVNQSERQAKETAWIFMEHTTRELWVKARKLLSKALNPPPKKCKITQPLPEALAKKLFDDEDTFLEYLGKYNINNQNGGLYLVQSHINHECHPNVCIEHPVRLSDYKISVRAIRDIKKGEQLFETYVNPRWNKETRVNYLSTNYMFQCNCKRCKNDEPLSDELRQGLRLRPE
;
A
#
# COMPACT_ATOMS: atom_id res chain seq x y z
N MET A 1 -20.26 91.58 -12.84
CA MET A 1 -18.86 91.28 -13.21
C MET A 1 -18.59 89.82 -12.92
N ILE A 2 -17.82 89.20 -13.82
CA ILE A 2 -17.62 87.76 -14.00
C ILE A 2 -16.96 87.14 -12.76
N GLY A 3 -17.47 85.97 -12.33
CA GLY A 3 -16.90 85.17 -11.23
C GLY A 3 -17.06 83.68 -11.52
N SER A 4 -16.01 83.11 -12.10
CA SER A 4 -15.78 81.77 -12.61
C SER A 4 -16.17 80.62 -11.64
N LYS A 5 -16.75 79.54 -12.19
CA LYS A 5 -17.01 78.26 -11.51
C LYS A 5 -15.73 77.61 -10.94
N PRO A 6 -15.79 77.02 -9.73
CA PRO A 6 -14.89 75.94 -9.31
C PRO A 6 -15.45 74.55 -9.70
N PRO A 7 -14.58 73.53 -9.86
CA PRO A 7 -14.94 72.24 -10.43
C PRO A 7 -15.60 71.27 -9.44
N GLU A 8 -16.46 70.40 -9.98
CA GLU A 8 -17.13 69.29 -9.28
C GLU A 8 -16.11 68.36 -8.60
N LYS A 9 -16.22 68.22 -7.28
CA LYS A 9 -15.58 67.15 -6.52
C LYS A 9 -16.51 65.94 -6.46
N GLY A 10 -15.96 64.80 -6.82
CA GLY A 10 -16.70 63.56 -7.03
C GLY A 10 -17.35 62.96 -5.80
N TYR A 11 -18.38 62.16 -6.06
CA TYR A 11 -18.77 61.06 -5.20
C TYR A 11 -18.34 59.76 -5.90
N SER A 12 -17.13 59.31 -5.57
CA SER A 12 -16.82 57.88 -5.67
C SER A 12 -17.66 57.21 -4.58
N THR A 13 -18.72 56.51 -4.98
CA THR A 13 -19.44 55.58 -4.11
C THR A 13 -18.44 54.54 -3.64
N VAL A 14 -17.91 54.73 -2.43
CA VAL A 14 -17.18 53.69 -1.70
C VAL A 14 -18.18 52.57 -1.48
N MET A 15 -18.08 51.51 -2.28
CA MET A 15 -18.78 50.26 -2.01
C MET A 15 -18.28 49.78 -0.65
N SER A 16 -19.12 49.92 0.38
CA SER A 16 -18.79 49.46 1.73
C SER A 16 -18.63 47.94 1.67
N GLU A 17 -17.42 47.46 1.93
CA GLU A 17 -17.14 46.04 2.10
C GLU A 17 -17.95 45.50 3.29
N ILE A 18 -18.88 44.59 3.01
CA ILE A 18 -19.75 43.98 4.02
C ILE A 18 -19.08 42.69 4.49
N VAL A 19 -18.89 42.54 5.80
CA VAL A 19 -18.43 41.28 6.39
C VAL A 19 -19.67 40.49 6.80
N PRO A 20 -20.02 39.38 6.11
CA PRO A 20 -21.24 38.64 6.40
C PRO A 20 -21.19 37.96 7.78
N SER A 21 -22.37 37.71 8.38
CA SER A 21 -22.48 36.87 9.56
C SER A 21 -22.17 35.40 9.24
N GLU A 22 -21.86 34.60 10.26
CA GLU A 22 -21.57 33.17 10.03
C GLU A 22 -22.79 32.44 9.43
N ALA A 23 -24.02 32.78 9.83
CA ALA A 23 -25.25 32.16 9.33
C ALA A 23 -25.52 32.47 7.85
N GLU A 24 -25.31 33.71 7.42
CA GLU A 24 -25.49 34.13 6.02
C GLU A 24 -24.47 33.46 5.10
N LEU A 25 -23.20 33.41 5.52
CA LEU A 25 -22.15 32.73 4.76
C LEU A 25 -22.39 31.21 4.70
N LEU A 26 -22.90 30.61 5.78
CA LEU A 26 -23.24 29.18 5.85
C LEU A 26 -24.32 28.80 4.82
N ALA A 27 -25.37 29.62 4.70
CA ALA A 27 -26.47 29.37 3.76
C ALA A 27 -25.98 29.38 2.31
N VAL A 28 -25.14 30.36 1.94
CA VAL A 28 -24.57 30.46 0.59
C VAL A 28 -23.63 29.29 0.27
N ILE A 29 -22.74 28.92 1.19
CA ILE A 29 -21.83 27.77 1.02
C ILE A 29 -22.61 26.47 0.82
N THR A 30 -23.70 26.29 1.58
CA THR A 30 -24.55 25.08 1.48
C THR A 30 -25.22 24.99 0.12
N ASN A 31 -25.77 26.09 -0.40
CA ASN A 31 -26.41 26.13 -1.72
C ASN A 31 -25.40 25.85 -2.86
N ILE A 32 -24.20 26.43 -2.79
CA ILE A 32 -23.12 26.17 -3.77
C ILE A 32 -22.75 24.69 -3.77
N LYS A 33 -22.61 24.07 -2.59
CA LYS A 33 -22.26 22.64 -2.47
C LYS A 33 -23.39 21.69 -2.86
N GLN A 34 -24.66 22.09 -2.71
CA GLN A 34 -25.79 21.33 -3.22
C GLN A 34 -25.83 21.32 -4.75
N ALA A 35 -25.48 22.44 -5.40
CA ALA A 35 -25.43 22.53 -6.85
C ALA A 35 -24.17 21.85 -7.44
N GLU A 36 -23.01 22.03 -6.79
CA GLU A 36 -21.72 21.51 -7.25
C GLU A 36 -20.93 20.86 -6.10
N PRO A 37 -21.18 19.56 -5.81
CA PRO A 37 -20.62 18.87 -4.65
C PRO A 37 -19.08 18.80 -4.60
N GLU A 38 -18.42 18.79 -5.75
CA GLU A 38 -16.97 18.55 -5.90
C GLU A 38 -16.08 19.80 -5.70
N LEU A 39 -16.66 20.99 -5.50
CA LEU A 39 -15.87 22.22 -5.43
C LEU A 39 -15.00 22.31 -4.16
N GLY A 40 -13.68 22.41 -4.35
CA GLY A 40 -12.75 22.66 -3.24
C GLY A 40 -12.86 24.07 -2.66
N ILE A 41 -12.26 24.31 -1.49
CA ILE A 41 -12.37 25.56 -0.69
C ILE A 41 -12.12 26.82 -1.54
N LYS A 42 -11.07 26.81 -2.38
CA LYS A 42 -10.72 27.96 -3.25
C LYS A 42 -11.78 28.26 -4.31
N LYS A 43 -12.37 27.22 -4.90
CA LYS A 43 -13.44 27.36 -5.90
C LYS A 43 -14.76 27.79 -5.25
N VAL A 44 -15.05 27.28 -4.05
CA VAL A 44 -16.20 27.75 -3.25
C VAL A 44 -16.04 29.23 -2.88
N LEU A 45 -14.85 29.67 -2.46
CA LEU A 45 -14.59 31.08 -2.19
C LEU A 45 -14.79 31.95 -3.44
N ALA A 46 -14.30 31.51 -4.60
CA ALA A 46 -14.51 32.20 -5.87
C ALA A 46 -16.02 32.29 -6.22
N ALA A 47 -16.77 31.21 -6.02
CA ALA A 47 -18.22 31.19 -6.26
C ALA A 47 -19.00 32.07 -5.26
N VAL A 48 -18.59 32.12 -3.99
CA VAL A 48 -19.17 33.04 -2.99
C VAL A 48 -18.95 34.49 -3.41
N ASN A 49 -17.72 34.84 -3.82
CA ASN A 49 -17.41 36.20 -4.27
C ASN A 49 -18.11 36.55 -5.59
N ALA A 50 -18.38 35.57 -6.45
CA ALA A 50 -19.18 35.77 -7.66
C ALA A 50 -20.67 35.99 -7.36
N GLN A 51 -21.23 35.28 -6.38
CA GLN A 51 -22.64 35.44 -5.98
C GLN A 51 -22.88 36.66 -5.10
N GLN A 52 -21.89 37.09 -4.30
CA GLN A 52 -21.97 38.25 -3.40
C GLN A 52 -20.71 39.13 -3.53
N PRO A 53 -20.59 39.96 -4.59
CA PRO A 53 -19.39 40.74 -4.88
C PRO A 53 -19.03 41.81 -3.84
N THR A 54 -19.98 42.16 -2.97
CA THR A 54 -19.80 43.16 -1.91
C THR A 54 -19.29 42.57 -0.59
N TRP A 55 -19.15 41.24 -0.52
CA TRP A 55 -18.72 40.54 0.69
C TRP A 55 -17.21 40.40 0.79
N THR A 56 -16.66 40.72 1.96
CA THR A 56 -15.25 40.45 2.29
C THR A 56 -15.16 39.16 3.09
N VAL A 57 -14.79 38.06 2.42
CA VAL A 57 -14.67 36.73 3.00
C VAL A 57 -13.27 36.16 2.78
N SER A 58 -12.64 35.66 3.85
CA SER A 58 -11.32 35.03 3.75
C SER A 58 -11.42 33.52 3.52
N GLU A 59 -10.43 32.94 2.85
CA GLU A 59 -10.32 31.48 2.63
C GLU A 59 -10.35 30.71 3.96
N LYS A 60 -9.71 31.25 5.01
CA LYS A 60 -9.70 30.66 6.35
C LYS A 60 -11.11 30.55 6.94
N ARG A 61 -11.98 31.54 6.66
CA ARG A 61 -13.35 31.58 7.18
C ARG A 61 -14.27 30.61 6.44
N VAL A 62 -14.14 30.52 5.11
CA VAL A 62 -14.81 29.49 4.29
C VAL A 62 -14.38 28.10 4.73
N LYS A 63 -13.07 27.87 4.92
CA LYS A 63 -12.52 26.60 5.41
C LYS A 63 -13.13 26.19 6.76
N LYS A 64 -13.18 27.11 7.74
CA LYS A 64 -13.75 26.83 9.08
C LYS A 64 -15.22 26.42 9.00
N LEU A 65 -16.03 27.10 8.18
CA LEU A 65 -17.46 26.82 8.05
C LEU A 65 -17.75 25.55 7.24
N MET A 66 -16.99 25.29 6.17
CA MET A 66 -17.07 24.02 5.45
C MET A 66 -16.68 22.84 6.35
N GLN A 67 -15.70 23.02 7.24
CA GLN A 67 -15.29 22.01 8.23
C GLN A 67 -16.39 21.74 9.27
N SER A 68 -17.04 22.79 9.79
CA SER A 68 -18.12 22.62 10.78
C SER A 68 -19.38 21.97 10.20
N LEU A 69 -19.61 22.08 8.88
CA LEU A 69 -20.73 21.43 8.20
C LEU A 69 -20.44 19.99 7.76
N GLY A 70 -19.21 19.49 7.93
CA GLY A 70 -18.80 18.22 7.32
C GLY A 70 -18.79 18.26 5.78
N LEU A 71 -18.85 19.45 5.17
CA LEU A 71 -18.82 19.70 3.72
C LEU A 71 -17.40 19.91 3.19
N VAL A 72 -16.40 19.80 4.05
CA VAL A 72 -15.08 19.34 3.59
C VAL A 72 -15.26 17.89 3.21
N GLN A 73 -15.59 17.68 1.93
CA GLN A 73 -15.05 16.53 1.23
C GLN A 73 -13.55 16.51 1.55
N SER A 74 -13.11 15.60 2.42
CA SER A 74 -11.70 15.23 2.49
C SER A 74 -11.40 14.42 1.23
N THR A 75 -11.41 15.08 0.07
CA THR A 75 -11.15 14.47 -1.24
C THR A 75 -9.68 14.51 -1.62
N HIS A 76 -8.79 14.92 -0.72
CA HIS A 76 -7.37 14.59 -0.85
C HIS A 76 -7.04 13.50 0.16
N LEU A 77 -6.94 12.25 -0.34
CA LEU A 77 -6.02 11.28 0.24
C LEU A 77 -4.71 12.02 0.49
N VAL A 78 -4.27 12.12 1.74
CA VAL A 78 -2.96 12.71 2.05
C VAL A 78 -1.93 11.69 1.56
N LYS A 79 -1.53 11.83 0.31
CA LYS A 79 -0.50 11.01 -0.32
C LYS A 79 0.88 11.52 0.12
N SER A 80 1.78 10.59 0.44
CA SER A 80 3.21 10.87 0.49
C SER A 80 3.77 11.00 -0.93
N GLY A 81 5.05 11.31 -1.04
CA GLY A 81 5.74 11.63 -2.28
C GLY A 81 6.11 13.10 -2.40
N ILE A 82 7.05 13.34 -3.29
CA ILE A 82 7.48 14.67 -3.74
C ILE A 82 7.16 14.72 -5.23
N GLU A 83 6.45 15.75 -5.69
CA GLU A 83 5.98 15.87 -7.09
C GLU A 83 7.13 15.76 -8.11
N ASP A 84 8.32 16.23 -7.75
CA ASP A 84 9.51 16.26 -8.61
C ASP A 84 10.56 15.17 -8.30
N ASP A 85 10.26 14.20 -7.43
CA ASP A 85 11.19 13.10 -7.11
C ASP A 85 10.48 11.74 -7.17
N PRO A 86 10.50 11.06 -8.34
CA PRO A 86 9.86 9.76 -8.53
C PRO A 86 10.53 8.63 -7.73
N SER A 87 11.69 8.89 -7.12
CA SER A 87 12.40 7.93 -6.29
C SER A 87 11.81 7.83 -4.88
N VAL A 88 11.01 8.81 -4.43
CA VAL A 88 10.36 8.81 -3.11
C VAL A 88 9.08 7.97 -3.15
N PRO A 89 8.96 6.89 -2.36
CA PRO A 89 7.78 6.05 -2.37
C PRO A 89 6.50 6.81 -1.96
N VAL A 90 5.43 6.58 -2.72
CA VAL A 90 4.10 7.16 -2.50
C VAL A 90 3.22 6.16 -1.75
N SER A 91 2.61 6.60 -0.67
CA SER A 91 1.68 5.83 0.16
C SER A 91 0.58 6.73 0.68
N PHE A 92 -0.54 6.13 1.11
CA PHE A 92 -1.58 6.84 1.85
C PHE A 92 -2.27 5.89 2.83
N ILE A 93 -3.08 6.46 3.72
CA ILE A 93 -3.92 5.71 4.65
C ILE A 93 -5.28 5.49 3.99
N ASP A 94 -5.62 4.22 3.77
CA ASP A 94 -6.95 3.85 3.28
C ASP A 94 -8.00 4.18 4.36
N PRO A 95 -8.93 5.12 4.09
CA PRO A 95 -9.96 5.49 5.06
C PRO A 95 -10.95 4.36 5.36
N LYS A 96 -11.02 3.33 4.51
CA LYS A 96 -11.89 2.15 4.69
C LYS A 96 -11.19 1.03 5.47
N LEU A 97 -9.89 1.11 5.71
CA LEU A 97 -9.17 0.11 6.50
C LEU A 97 -9.50 0.28 7.99
N ASP A 98 -10.26 -0.66 8.53
CA ASP A 98 -10.59 -0.66 9.96
C ASP A 98 -9.44 -1.20 10.81
N LEU A 99 -8.52 -0.30 11.17
CA LEU A 99 -7.39 -0.61 12.04
C LEU A 99 -7.83 -1.04 13.45
N LYS A 100 -9.00 -0.57 13.93
CA LYS A 100 -9.51 -0.93 15.25
C LYS A 100 -10.03 -2.36 15.28
N ALA A 101 -10.57 -2.85 14.17
CA ALA A 101 -10.91 -4.26 14.01
C ALA A 101 -9.67 -5.17 14.10
N THR A 102 -8.51 -4.70 13.62
CA THR A 102 -7.24 -5.43 13.77
C THR A 102 -6.71 -5.35 15.20
N SER A 103 -6.64 -4.14 15.78
CA SER A 103 -6.29 -3.95 17.19
C SER A 103 -6.64 -2.55 17.69
N ALA A 104 -7.26 -2.46 18.87
CA ALA A 104 -7.48 -1.19 19.56
C ALA A 104 -6.18 -0.54 20.10
N ALA A 105 -5.04 -1.25 19.99
CA ALA A 105 -3.74 -0.79 20.46
C ALA A 105 -3.02 0.14 19.46
N ILE A 106 -3.54 0.26 18.23
CA ILE A 106 -2.86 0.96 17.13
C ILE A 106 -3.75 2.00 16.47
N GLU A 107 -3.10 2.98 15.84
CA GLU A 107 -3.72 3.95 14.94
C GLU A 107 -2.72 4.36 13.86
N ALA A 108 -3.19 4.63 12.64
CA ALA A 108 -2.32 5.14 11.56
C ALA A 108 -2.38 6.66 11.49
N ARG A 109 -1.25 7.29 11.18
CA ARG A 109 -1.14 8.73 10.93
C ARG A 109 -0.17 8.99 9.79
N MET A 110 -0.38 10.05 9.03
CA MET A 110 0.64 10.53 8.09
C MET A 110 1.75 11.22 8.90
N VAL A 111 2.98 10.76 8.71
CA VAL A 111 4.17 11.32 9.36
C VAL A 111 4.58 12.59 8.65
N ASP A 112 4.94 12.47 7.37
CA ASP A 112 5.34 13.56 6.49
C ASP A 112 5.27 13.11 5.02
N ARG A 113 5.69 13.97 4.08
CA ARG A 113 5.65 13.67 2.64
C ARG A 113 6.71 12.65 2.19
N ILE A 114 7.80 12.48 2.92
CA ILE A 114 8.93 11.60 2.57
C ILE A 114 8.75 10.23 3.23
N THR A 115 8.56 10.21 4.55
CA THR A 115 8.33 8.99 5.34
C THR A 115 6.98 8.36 5.00
N GLY A 116 5.99 9.19 4.69
CA GLY A 116 4.64 8.76 4.40
C GLY A 116 3.83 8.34 5.62
N LYS A 117 3.12 7.23 5.52
CA LYS A 117 2.24 6.75 6.60
C LYS A 117 3.04 6.06 7.71
N GLY A 118 2.55 6.13 8.94
CA GLY A 118 3.15 5.52 10.11
C GLY A 118 2.09 4.90 11.02
N LEU A 119 2.47 3.84 11.75
CA LEU A 119 1.64 3.21 12.77
C LEU A 119 2.05 3.68 14.17
N PHE A 120 1.09 4.03 15.02
CA PHE A 120 1.32 4.61 16.34
C PHE A 120 0.59 3.83 17.42
N ALA A 121 1.14 3.83 18.64
CA ALA A 121 0.50 3.23 19.80
C ALA A 121 -0.70 4.08 20.25
N ALA A 122 -1.91 3.52 20.23
CA ALA A 122 -3.12 4.19 20.70
C ALA A 122 -3.25 4.20 22.24
N ARG A 123 -2.47 3.36 22.92
CA ARG A 123 -2.34 3.26 24.39
C ARG A 123 -0.91 2.86 24.76
N ASP A 124 -0.60 2.86 26.06
CA ASP A 124 0.64 2.26 26.55
C ASP A 124 0.66 0.75 26.24
N LEU A 125 1.79 0.27 25.73
CA LEU A 125 2.07 -1.12 25.39
C LEU A 125 3.22 -1.63 26.24
N LYS A 126 3.15 -2.87 26.67
CA LYS A 126 4.18 -3.50 27.50
C LYS A 126 5.16 -4.31 26.67
N LYS A 127 6.41 -4.39 27.16
CA LYS A 127 7.40 -5.32 26.62
C LYS A 127 6.79 -6.73 26.51
N ASP A 128 7.09 -7.39 25.40
CA ASP A 128 6.62 -8.72 25.01
C ASP A 128 5.11 -8.84 24.70
N GLU A 129 4.35 -7.74 24.72
CA GLU A 129 2.95 -7.73 24.31
C GLU A 129 2.80 -7.96 22.80
N VAL A 130 1.92 -8.88 22.39
CA VAL A 130 1.49 -9.02 20.99
C VAL A 130 0.48 -7.91 20.70
N ILE A 131 0.84 -6.99 19.82
CA ILE A 131 0.04 -5.81 19.48
C ILE A 131 -1.10 -6.22 18.55
N PHE A 132 -0.79 -7.00 17.51
CA PHE A 132 -1.75 -7.59 16.58
C PHE A 132 -1.14 -8.76 15.80
N GLU A 133 -2.00 -9.56 15.20
CA GLU A 133 -1.64 -10.58 14.21
C GLU A 133 -2.35 -10.28 12.88
N GLU A 134 -1.71 -10.64 11.77
CA GLU A 134 -2.25 -10.35 10.44
C GLU A 134 -1.95 -11.50 9.47
N THR A 135 -2.85 -11.73 8.51
CA THR A 135 -2.61 -12.58 7.33
C THR A 135 -2.50 -11.70 6.10
N PRO A 136 -1.67 -12.06 5.11
CA PRO A 136 -1.36 -11.19 3.99
C PRO A 136 -2.56 -11.06 3.06
N PHE A 137 -2.68 -9.88 2.49
CA PHE A 137 -3.61 -9.58 1.40
C PHE A 137 -3.22 -10.29 0.10
N VAL A 138 -1.90 -10.41 -0.15
CA VAL A 138 -1.33 -11.24 -1.21
C VAL A 138 -0.12 -11.96 -0.66
N PHE A 139 0.01 -13.25 -0.98
CA PHE A 139 1.15 -14.07 -0.56
C PHE A 139 1.73 -14.82 -1.73
N PHE A 140 3.05 -14.80 -1.87
CA PHE A 140 3.83 -15.74 -2.66
C PHE A 140 4.98 -16.26 -1.79
N PRO A 141 5.02 -17.54 -1.44
CA PRO A 141 6.08 -18.06 -0.58
C PRO A 141 7.41 -18.14 -1.31
N VAL A 142 8.50 -18.34 -0.56
CA VAL A 142 9.80 -18.68 -1.15
C VAL A 142 9.69 -19.90 -2.08
N TRP A 143 10.52 -19.95 -3.12
CA TRP A 143 10.41 -20.93 -4.20
C TRP A 143 10.39 -22.38 -3.74
N ASP A 144 11.18 -22.74 -2.74
CA ASP A 144 11.16 -24.10 -2.19
C ASP A 144 9.77 -24.49 -1.67
N LEU A 145 9.14 -23.62 -0.86
CA LEU A 145 7.79 -23.85 -0.36
C LEU A 145 6.74 -23.77 -1.48
N TYR A 146 6.93 -22.92 -2.48
CA TYR A 146 6.06 -22.89 -3.66
C TYR A 146 6.10 -24.24 -4.38
N ASN A 147 7.29 -24.78 -4.66
CA ASN A 147 7.50 -26.06 -5.34
C ASN A 147 6.91 -27.23 -4.52
N GLU A 148 7.16 -27.26 -3.22
CA GLU A 148 6.55 -28.24 -2.31
C GLU A 148 5.01 -28.16 -2.32
N SER A 149 4.44 -26.97 -2.51
CA SER A 149 2.98 -26.80 -2.59
C SER A 149 2.39 -27.35 -3.89
N ARG A 150 3.17 -27.35 -4.99
CA ARG A 150 2.75 -27.86 -6.30
C ARG A 150 2.62 -29.37 -6.33
N ILE A 151 3.42 -30.07 -5.53
CA ILE A 151 3.37 -31.54 -5.36
C ILE A 151 2.51 -31.97 -4.16
N GLY A 152 1.93 -31.02 -3.44
CA GLY A 152 0.97 -31.31 -2.36
C GLY A 152 1.60 -31.69 -1.02
N ASN A 153 2.85 -31.31 -0.75
CA ASN A 153 3.52 -31.53 0.54
C ASN A 153 3.22 -30.44 1.58
N VAL A 154 2.92 -29.23 1.11
CA VAL A 154 2.49 -28.11 1.93
C VAL A 154 1.20 -27.49 1.39
N CYS A 155 0.50 -26.71 2.23
CA CYS A 155 -0.67 -25.98 1.80
C CYS A 155 -0.33 -24.94 0.72
N SER A 156 -1.07 -24.92 -0.40
CA SER A 156 -0.85 -23.97 -1.50
C SER A 156 -1.20 -22.50 -1.18
N LEU A 157 -1.95 -22.24 -0.10
CA LEU A 157 -2.16 -20.89 0.42
C LEU A 157 -1.14 -20.54 1.50
N CYS A 158 -1.23 -21.22 2.64
CA CYS A 158 -0.51 -20.81 3.85
C CYS A 158 0.80 -21.53 4.08
N THR A 159 1.25 -22.37 3.14
CA THR A 159 2.51 -23.16 3.21
C THR A 159 2.72 -24.02 4.45
N LYS A 160 1.70 -24.19 5.28
CA LYS A 160 1.74 -25.11 6.41
C LYS A 160 2.01 -26.53 5.89
N PRO A 161 3.05 -27.23 6.39
CA PRO A 161 3.36 -28.57 5.94
C PRO A 161 2.31 -29.58 6.39
N PHE A 162 2.01 -30.54 5.54
CA PHE A 162 1.20 -31.71 5.93
C PHE A 162 2.07 -32.68 6.72
N LYS A 163 1.54 -33.26 7.80
CA LYS A 163 2.28 -34.26 8.59
C LYS A 163 2.49 -35.51 7.73
N LYS A 164 3.74 -35.99 7.61
CA LYS A 164 4.20 -37.08 6.73
C LYS A 164 3.49 -38.45 6.89
N VAL A 165 2.61 -38.66 7.87
CA VAL A 165 2.10 -40.01 8.22
C VAL A 165 0.61 -40.22 7.91
N SER A 166 -0.15 -39.17 7.59
CA SER A 166 -1.43 -39.32 6.92
C SER A 166 -1.81 -37.95 6.41
N HIS A 167 -2.31 -37.84 5.17
CA HIS A 167 -3.13 -36.69 4.79
C HIS A 167 -4.05 -36.38 5.96
N SER A 168 -3.90 -35.20 6.57
CA SER A 168 -4.84 -34.75 7.60
C SER A 168 -6.23 -34.95 7.04
N VAL A 169 -7.15 -35.54 7.82
CA VAL A 169 -8.55 -35.73 7.41
C VAL A 169 -9.20 -34.42 6.94
N LEU A 170 -8.60 -33.28 7.32
CA LEU A 170 -9.02 -31.92 6.96
C LEU A 170 -8.38 -31.37 5.67
N SER A 171 -7.42 -32.06 5.06
CA SER A 171 -6.77 -31.59 3.83
C SER A 171 -7.73 -31.69 2.65
N VAL A 172 -7.79 -30.63 1.84
CA VAL A 172 -8.69 -30.53 0.70
C VAL A 172 -7.86 -30.31 -0.56
N ARG A 173 -8.11 -31.11 -1.59
CA ARG A 173 -7.42 -30.98 -2.88
C ARG A 173 -8.14 -30.02 -3.82
N CYS A 174 -7.40 -29.43 -4.75
CA CYS A 174 -8.01 -28.84 -5.94
C CYS A 174 -8.69 -29.95 -6.77
N GLN A 175 -9.81 -29.63 -7.43
CA GLN A 175 -10.51 -30.57 -8.30
C GLN A 175 -9.94 -30.61 -9.72
N HIS A 176 -8.95 -29.76 -10.02
CA HIS A 176 -8.42 -29.57 -11.36
C HIS A 176 -6.91 -29.83 -11.45
N CYS A 177 -6.16 -29.68 -10.35
CA CYS A 177 -4.72 -29.89 -10.32
C CYS A 177 -4.26 -30.51 -8.99
N ASP A 178 -2.96 -30.77 -8.86
CA ASP A 178 -2.38 -31.55 -7.77
C ASP A 178 -2.19 -30.80 -6.43
N VAL A 179 -2.49 -29.50 -6.40
CA VAL A 179 -2.29 -28.70 -5.19
C VAL A 179 -3.26 -29.09 -4.08
N SER A 180 -2.79 -28.97 -2.84
CA SER A 180 -3.56 -29.31 -1.64
C SER A 180 -3.62 -28.14 -0.66
N TYR A 181 -4.68 -28.10 0.15
CA TYR A 181 -4.93 -27.08 1.17
C TYR A 181 -5.13 -27.73 2.55
N CYS A 182 -4.72 -27.04 3.62
CA CYS A 182 -4.86 -27.58 4.98
C CYS A 182 -6.29 -27.51 5.54
N SER A 183 -7.17 -26.75 4.90
CA SER A 183 -8.58 -26.62 5.25
C SER A 183 -9.40 -26.17 4.05
N ALA A 184 -10.72 -26.36 4.13
CA ALA A 184 -11.67 -25.79 3.16
C ALA A 184 -11.58 -24.25 3.10
N GLY A 185 -11.27 -23.59 4.22
CA GLY A 185 -11.05 -22.14 4.28
C GLY A 185 -9.85 -21.70 3.44
N CYS A 186 -8.69 -22.35 3.60
CA CYS A 186 -7.51 -22.05 2.77
C CYS A 186 -7.78 -22.30 1.28
N ARG A 187 -8.49 -23.37 0.94
CA ARG A 187 -8.90 -23.63 -0.46
C ARG A 187 -9.77 -22.49 -0.99
N LYS A 188 -10.79 -22.07 -0.23
CA LYS A 188 -11.71 -21.00 -0.63
C LYS A 188 -10.98 -19.67 -0.82
N ILE A 189 -10.17 -19.25 0.15
CA ILE A 189 -9.39 -18.01 0.06
C ILE A 189 -8.49 -18.04 -1.18
N ALA A 190 -7.74 -19.12 -1.40
CA ALA A 190 -6.88 -19.24 -2.58
C ALA A 190 -7.69 -19.23 -3.88
N TRP A 191 -8.80 -19.95 -3.94
CA TRP A 191 -9.67 -20.00 -5.11
C TRP A 191 -10.24 -18.63 -5.48
N ASP A 192 -10.67 -17.87 -4.47
CA ASP A 192 -11.26 -16.55 -4.65
C ASP A 192 -10.20 -15.46 -4.92
N SER A 193 -8.95 -15.64 -4.49
CA SER A 193 -7.90 -14.62 -4.66
C SER A 193 -6.96 -14.85 -5.84
N PHE A 194 -6.59 -16.08 -6.18
CA PHE A 194 -5.64 -16.31 -7.29
C PHE A 194 -5.76 -17.67 -7.99
N HIS A 195 -6.01 -18.75 -7.23
CA HIS A 195 -5.81 -20.11 -7.73
C HIS A 195 -6.74 -20.48 -8.90
N LYS A 196 -7.96 -19.93 -8.95
CA LYS A 196 -8.88 -20.16 -10.08
C LYS A 196 -8.26 -19.78 -11.42
N LEU A 197 -7.40 -18.74 -11.45
CA LEU A 197 -6.71 -18.24 -12.64
C LEU A 197 -5.25 -18.75 -12.76
N GLU A 198 -4.59 -19.03 -11.63
CA GLU A 198 -3.24 -19.62 -11.57
C GLU A 198 -3.24 -21.13 -11.88
N CYS A 199 -4.38 -21.82 -11.70
CA CYS A 199 -4.48 -23.27 -11.87
C CYS A 199 -4.07 -23.70 -13.28
N THR A 200 -2.93 -24.36 -13.41
CA THR A 200 -2.31 -24.72 -14.69
C THR A 200 -3.10 -25.74 -15.53
N HIS A 201 -4.16 -26.32 -14.98
CA HIS A 201 -5.08 -27.21 -15.70
C HIS A 201 -6.30 -26.45 -16.27
N LEU A 202 -6.75 -25.40 -15.59
CA LEU A 202 -7.79 -24.50 -16.12
C LEU A 202 -7.19 -23.46 -17.07
N ASN A 203 -6.03 -22.91 -16.68
CA ASN A 203 -5.26 -21.95 -17.42
C ASN A 203 -3.90 -22.51 -17.83
N THR A 204 -3.87 -23.23 -18.95
CA THR A 204 -2.64 -23.84 -19.45
C THR A 204 -1.61 -22.81 -19.90
N ALA A 205 -2.03 -21.61 -20.32
CA ALA A 205 -1.14 -20.53 -20.71
C ALA A 205 -0.32 -19.98 -19.53
N MET A 206 -0.81 -20.13 -18.29
CA MET A 206 -0.09 -19.72 -17.09
C MET A 206 1.19 -20.54 -16.86
N LYS A 207 1.29 -21.76 -17.41
CA LYS A 207 2.50 -22.59 -17.29
C LYS A 207 3.74 -21.88 -17.83
N ASP A 208 3.63 -21.23 -18.98
CA ASP A 208 4.74 -20.52 -19.61
C ASP A 208 5.27 -19.39 -18.71
N TYR A 209 4.36 -18.64 -18.08
CA TYR A 209 4.69 -17.56 -17.16
C TYR A 209 5.36 -18.08 -15.88
N ILE A 210 4.79 -19.12 -15.26
CA ILE A 210 5.35 -19.74 -14.05
C ILE A 210 6.75 -20.29 -14.33
N ASN A 211 6.95 -20.94 -15.48
CA ASN A 211 8.26 -21.49 -15.86
C ASN A 211 9.31 -20.38 -16.03
N LEU A 212 8.94 -19.25 -16.66
CA LEU A 212 9.82 -18.10 -16.77
C LEU A 212 10.18 -17.55 -15.38
N CYS A 213 9.19 -17.34 -14.51
CA CYS A 213 9.47 -16.81 -13.17
C CYS A 213 10.34 -17.78 -12.36
N SER A 214 10.13 -19.09 -12.52
CA SER A 214 10.91 -20.12 -11.84
C SER A 214 12.37 -20.18 -12.33
N SER A 215 12.63 -19.98 -13.63
CA SER A 215 14.02 -19.98 -14.15
C SER A 215 14.82 -18.80 -13.61
N GLU A 216 14.16 -17.66 -13.44
CA GLU A 216 14.77 -16.44 -12.92
C GLU A 216 14.69 -16.32 -11.38
N SER A 217 14.13 -17.31 -10.69
CA SER A 217 13.81 -17.22 -9.25
C SER A 217 13.04 -15.93 -8.87
N TRP A 218 12.15 -15.48 -9.75
CA TRP A 218 11.55 -14.16 -9.69
C TRP A 218 10.23 -14.12 -8.91
N ALA A 219 10.34 -14.09 -7.58
CA ALA A 219 9.20 -14.08 -6.66
C ALA A 219 8.28 -12.87 -6.85
N ALA A 220 8.84 -11.69 -7.14
CA ALA A 220 8.07 -10.47 -7.35
C ALA A 220 7.10 -10.58 -8.54
N ALA A 221 7.55 -11.15 -9.66
CA ALA A 221 6.67 -11.39 -10.81
C ALA A 221 5.52 -12.34 -10.45
N MET A 222 5.79 -13.42 -9.71
CA MET A 222 4.74 -14.32 -9.23
C MET A 222 3.72 -13.61 -8.32
N ALA A 223 4.17 -12.71 -7.45
CA ALA A 223 3.27 -11.92 -6.63
C ALA A 223 2.41 -10.95 -7.47
N VAL A 224 2.99 -10.28 -8.48
CA VAL A 224 2.24 -9.43 -9.42
C VAL A 224 1.19 -10.23 -10.19
N MET A 225 1.53 -11.44 -10.65
CA MET A 225 0.55 -12.35 -11.25
C MET A 225 -0.60 -12.66 -10.29
N ARG A 226 -0.32 -12.94 -9.01
CA ARG A 226 -1.38 -13.16 -7.99
C ARG A 226 -2.19 -11.89 -7.71
N ILE A 227 -1.59 -10.70 -7.75
CA ILE A 227 -2.31 -9.42 -7.67
C ILE A 227 -3.29 -9.27 -8.83
N TYR A 228 -2.84 -9.53 -10.06
CA TYR A 228 -3.69 -9.41 -11.25
C TYR A 228 -4.85 -10.43 -11.21
N CYS A 229 -4.56 -11.66 -10.77
CA CYS A 229 -5.60 -12.64 -10.54
C CYS A 229 -6.62 -12.16 -9.49
N HIS A 230 -6.15 -11.54 -8.41
CA HIS A 230 -7.01 -11.02 -7.36
C HIS A 230 -7.92 -9.91 -7.85
N LEU A 231 -7.41 -8.98 -8.68
CA LEU A 231 -8.21 -7.92 -9.30
C LEU A 231 -9.29 -8.48 -10.22
N ILE A 232 -8.95 -9.44 -11.10
CA ILE A 232 -9.93 -10.08 -12.00
C ILE A 232 -11.01 -10.79 -11.18
N LEU A 233 -10.62 -11.55 -10.17
CA LEU A 233 -11.56 -12.30 -9.33
C LEU A 233 -12.38 -11.39 -8.42
N ALA A 234 -11.85 -10.24 -8.01
CA ALA A 234 -12.58 -9.23 -7.26
C ALA A 234 -13.66 -8.57 -8.11
N ASN A 235 -13.35 -8.26 -9.37
CA ASN A 235 -14.34 -7.79 -10.33
C ASN A 235 -15.47 -8.80 -10.55
N GLU A 236 -15.13 -10.09 -10.67
CA GLU A 236 -16.14 -11.16 -10.77
C GLU A 236 -17.06 -11.23 -9.53
N ARG A 237 -16.54 -10.88 -8.34
CA ARG A 237 -17.33 -10.85 -7.09
C ARG A 237 -18.06 -9.53 -6.83
N GLY A 238 -17.73 -8.47 -7.57
CA GLY A 238 -18.27 -7.12 -7.35
C GLY A 238 -17.62 -6.34 -6.20
N ASP A 239 -16.40 -6.69 -5.78
CA ASP A 239 -15.64 -6.01 -4.71
C ASP A 239 -14.34 -5.33 -5.23
N LEU A 240 -14.22 -5.12 -6.56
CA LEU A 240 -13.04 -4.55 -7.22
C LEU A 240 -12.56 -3.23 -6.61
N ASP A 241 -13.46 -2.27 -6.38
CA ASP A 241 -13.09 -0.94 -5.88
C ASP A 241 -12.47 -0.99 -4.48
N ALA A 242 -12.95 -1.90 -3.63
CA ALA A 242 -12.38 -2.10 -2.29
C ALA A 242 -10.99 -2.73 -2.38
N VAL A 243 -10.82 -3.73 -3.25
CA VAL A 243 -9.54 -4.41 -3.47
C VAL A 243 -8.51 -3.46 -4.08
N LEU A 244 -8.90 -2.62 -5.04
CA LEU A 244 -8.03 -1.58 -5.61
C LEU A 244 -7.59 -0.56 -4.55
N ALA A 245 -8.52 -0.06 -3.72
CA ALA A 245 -8.18 0.88 -2.65
C ALA A 245 -7.12 0.34 -1.69
N HIS A 246 -7.21 -0.95 -1.36
CA HIS A 246 -6.20 -1.64 -0.55
C HIS A 246 -4.83 -1.73 -1.26
N TYR A 247 -4.79 -2.03 -2.56
CA TYR A 247 -3.53 -2.05 -3.31
C TYR A 247 -2.89 -0.67 -3.44
N ASP A 248 -3.73 0.35 -3.64
CA ASP A 248 -3.30 1.74 -3.76
C ASP A 248 -2.70 2.25 -2.44
N ALA A 249 -3.14 1.72 -1.29
CA ALA A 249 -2.65 2.12 0.02
C ALA A 249 -1.19 1.70 0.30
N PHE A 250 -0.70 0.60 -0.31
CA PHE A 250 0.69 0.18 -0.15
C PHE A 250 1.67 1.22 -0.70
N ALA A 251 2.86 1.31 -0.09
CA ALA A 251 3.91 2.18 -0.62
C ALA A 251 4.25 1.76 -2.05
N THR A 252 4.46 2.72 -2.94
CA THR A 252 4.70 2.46 -4.36
C THR A 252 5.87 3.28 -4.86
N VAL A 253 6.79 2.62 -5.52
CA VAL A 253 7.84 3.22 -6.35
C VAL A 253 7.94 2.37 -7.61
N ASN A 254 8.22 2.98 -8.75
CA ASN A 254 8.39 2.22 -9.99
C ASN A 254 9.65 1.33 -9.88
N GLN A 255 9.58 0.09 -10.37
CA GLN A 255 10.69 -0.85 -10.32
C GLN A 255 11.93 -0.35 -11.08
N SER A 256 11.76 0.40 -12.18
CA SER A 256 12.88 0.96 -12.93
C SER A 256 13.65 1.99 -12.10
N GLU A 257 12.94 2.90 -11.41
CA GLU A 257 13.51 3.90 -10.50
C GLU A 257 14.29 3.24 -9.36
N ARG A 258 13.75 2.14 -8.82
CA ARG A 258 14.42 1.37 -7.77
C ARG A 258 15.71 0.72 -8.27
N GLN A 259 15.67 0.10 -9.45
CA GLN A 259 16.86 -0.55 -10.02
C GLN A 259 17.90 0.45 -10.49
N ALA A 260 17.51 1.65 -10.91
CA ALA A 260 18.46 2.70 -11.31
C ALA A 260 19.43 3.10 -10.17
N LYS A 261 19.11 2.80 -8.90
CA LYS A 261 20.02 2.99 -7.76
C LYS A 261 21.07 1.88 -7.61
N GLU A 262 20.92 0.76 -8.31
CA GLU A 262 21.91 -0.31 -8.31
C GLU A 262 23.03 0.01 -9.31
N THR A 263 24.29 0.01 -8.87
CA THR A 263 25.44 0.30 -9.77
C THR A 263 25.51 -0.64 -10.97
N ALA A 264 25.02 -1.88 -10.82
CA ALA A 264 24.98 -2.87 -11.89
C ALA A 264 23.93 -2.57 -12.98
N TRP A 265 22.99 -1.65 -12.74
CA TRP A 265 21.89 -1.34 -13.65
C TRP A 265 22.36 -0.93 -15.04
N ILE A 266 23.43 -0.14 -15.13
CA ILE A 266 24.01 0.33 -16.39
C ILE A 266 24.35 -0.84 -17.34
N PHE A 267 24.72 -2.00 -16.80
CA PHE A 267 25.09 -3.19 -17.57
C PHE A 267 23.92 -4.15 -17.79
N MET A 268 22.89 -4.10 -16.94
CA MET A 268 21.79 -5.06 -16.88
C MET A 268 20.47 -4.51 -17.40
N GLU A 269 20.36 -3.21 -17.69
CA GLU A 269 19.10 -2.57 -18.05
C GLU A 269 18.43 -3.24 -19.25
N HIS A 270 19.16 -3.43 -20.35
CA HIS A 270 18.60 -4.00 -21.57
C HIS A 270 18.03 -5.42 -21.35
N THR A 271 18.82 -6.30 -20.74
CA THR A 271 18.40 -7.69 -20.47
C THR A 271 17.24 -7.75 -19.48
N THR A 272 17.22 -6.85 -18.50
CA THR A 272 16.12 -6.76 -17.52
C THR A 272 14.83 -6.28 -18.17
N ARG A 273 14.90 -5.27 -19.05
CA ARG A 273 13.73 -4.79 -19.82
C ARG A 273 13.19 -5.86 -20.76
N GLU A 274 14.04 -6.62 -21.44
CA GLU A 274 13.61 -7.76 -22.26
C GLU A 274 12.87 -8.82 -21.44
N LEU A 275 13.36 -9.11 -20.22
CA LEU A 275 12.69 -10.01 -19.29
C LEU A 275 11.30 -9.48 -18.88
N TRP A 276 11.18 -8.18 -18.62
CA TRP A 276 9.90 -7.54 -18.29
C TRP A 276 8.90 -7.63 -19.44
N VAL A 277 9.32 -7.31 -20.66
CA VAL A 277 8.49 -7.41 -21.87
C VAL A 277 8.00 -8.85 -22.06
N LYS A 278 8.89 -9.84 -21.91
CA LYS A 278 8.54 -11.26 -22.02
C LYS A 278 7.52 -11.68 -20.96
N ALA A 279 7.73 -11.29 -19.70
CA ALA A 279 6.82 -11.59 -18.61
C ALA A 279 5.43 -10.98 -18.83
N ARG A 280 5.35 -9.70 -19.20
CA ARG A 280 4.09 -9.00 -19.51
C ARG A 280 3.33 -9.67 -20.65
N LYS A 281 4.02 -10.04 -21.73
CA LYS A 281 3.41 -10.74 -22.88
C LYS A 281 2.82 -12.09 -22.47
N LEU A 282 3.53 -12.86 -21.66
CA LEU A 282 3.05 -14.15 -21.15
C LEU A 282 1.86 -13.97 -20.18
N LEU A 283 1.91 -12.96 -19.33
CA LEU A 283 0.83 -12.65 -18.37
C LEU A 283 -0.45 -12.21 -19.10
N SER A 284 -0.32 -11.33 -20.10
CA SER A 284 -1.42 -10.91 -20.96
C SER A 284 -2.03 -12.09 -21.71
N LYS A 285 -1.22 -12.95 -22.32
CA LYS A 285 -1.67 -14.21 -22.95
C LYS A 285 -2.45 -15.11 -21.99
N ALA A 286 -2.08 -15.14 -20.71
CA ALA A 286 -2.70 -16.01 -19.72
C ALA A 286 -3.97 -15.43 -19.08
N LEU A 287 -4.12 -14.10 -19.03
CA LEU A 287 -5.16 -13.43 -18.24
C LEU A 287 -6.05 -12.46 -19.03
N ASN A 288 -5.73 -12.14 -20.29
CA ASN A 288 -6.48 -11.15 -21.08
C ASN A 288 -6.83 -11.66 -22.51
N PRO A 289 -8.01 -12.27 -22.72
CA PRO A 289 -8.98 -12.67 -21.70
C PRO A 289 -8.58 -13.99 -21.00
N PRO A 290 -9.08 -14.25 -19.79
CA PRO A 290 -8.87 -15.52 -19.12
C PRO A 290 -9.49 -16.69 -19.93
N PRO A 291 -8.92 -17.92 -19.84
CA PRO A 291 -9.50 -19.07 -20.52
C PRO A 291 -10.95 -19.35 -20.09
N LYS A 292 -11.81 -19.76 -21.05
CA LYS A 292 -13.23 -20.06 -20.79
C LYS A 292 -13.44 -21.09 -19.66
N LYS A 293 -12.49 -22.03 -19.48
CA LYS A 293 -12.51 -23.03 -18.40
C LYS A 293 -12.47 -22.41 -17.01
N CYS A 294 -11.90 -21.21 -16.87
CA CYS A 294 -11.88 -20.47 -15.62
C CYS A 294 -13.26 -19.92 -15.26
N LYS A 295 -14.26 -19.89 -16.16
CA LYS A 295 -15.61 -19.38 -15.86
C LYS A 295 -15.56 -17.98 -15.22
N ILE A 296 -14.89 -17.05 -15.90
CA ILE A 296 -14.95 -15.61 -15.59
C ILE A 296 -16.00 -15.02 -16.54
N THR A 297 -17.00 -14.36 -15.99
CA THR A 297 -18.13 -13.83 -16.75
C THR A 297 -18.13 -12.31 -16.82
N GLN A 298 -17.52 -11.66 -15.83
CA GLN A 298 -17.35 -10.22 -15.73
C GLN A 298 -15.91 -9.84 -16.10
N PRO A 299 -15.62 -9.41 -17.34
CA PRO A 299 -14.31 -8.90 -17.69
C PRO A 299 -14.01 -7.63 -16.90
N LEU A 300 -12.71 -7.37 -16.68
CA LEU A 300 -12.28 -6.12 -16.06
C LEU A 300 -12.79 -4.91 -16.86
N PRO A 301 -13.04 -3.76 -16.21
CA PRO A 301 -13.29 -2.50 -16.90
C PRO A 301 -12.19 -2.23 -17.94
N GLU A 302 -12.56 -1.83 -19.15
CA GLU A 302 -11.64 -1.70 -20.29
C GLU A 302 -10.42 -0.80 -19.95
N ALA A 303 -10.67 0.32 -19.26
CA ALA A 303 -9.61 1.23 -18.84
C ALA A 303 -8.60 0.57 -17.88
N LEU A 304 -9.07 -0.27 -16.96
CA LEU A 304 -8.20 -1.01 -16.04
C LEU A 304 -7.47 -2.14 -16.74
N ALA A 305 -8.12 -2.86 -17.65
CA ALA A 305 -7.49 -3.90 -18.45
C ALA A 305 -6.33 -3.34 -19.29
N LYS A 306 -6.55 -2.20 -19.95
CA LYS A 306 -5.49 -1.49 -20.70
C LYS A 306 -4.31 -1.13 -19.80
N LYS A 307 -4.56 -0.56 -18.61
CA LYS A 307 -3.48 -0.27 -17.64
C LYS A 307 -2.72 -1.53 -17.22
N LEU A 308 -3.41 -2.61 -16.85
CA LEU A 308 -2.73 -3.80 -16.33
C LEU A 308 -1.91 -4.54 -17.40
N PHE A 309 -2.39 -4.60 -18.65
CA PHE A 309 -1.80 -5.46 -19.68
C PHE A 309 -1.01 -4.72 -20.75
N ASP A 310 -1.38 -3.49 -21.08
CA ASP A 310 -0.76 -2.73 -22.19
C ASP A 310 0.26 -1.70 -21.70
N ASP A 311 0.08 -1.18 -20.49
CA ASP A 311 1.00 -0.21 -19.89
C ASP A 311 2.17 -0.89 -19.16
N GLU A 312 3.40 -0.42 -19.43
CA GLU A 312 4.61 -0.91 -18.77
C GLU A 312 4.70 -0.43 -17.34
N ASP A 313 4.42 0.86 -17.13
CA ASP A 313 4.65 1.52 -15.86
C ASP A 313 3.75 0.91 -14.79
N THR A 314 2.49 0.62 -15.10
CA THR A 314 1.60 -0.11 -14.19
C THR A 314 2.21 -1.45 -13.73
N PHE A 315 2.80 -2.24 -14.63
CA PHE A 315 3.44 -3.51 -14.24
C PHE A 315 4.67 -3.28 -13.34
N LEU A 316 5.48 -2.28 -13.66
CA LEU A 316 6.67 -1.92 -12.87
C LEU A 316 6.31 -1.29 -11.51
N GLU A 317 5.22 -0.54 -11.42
CA GLU A 317 4.65 -0.03 -10.17
C GLU A 317 4.23 -1.18 -9.25
N TYR A 318 3.55 -2.21 -9.78
CA TYR A 318 3.20 -3.39 -8.98
C TYR A 318 4.42 -4.21 -8.54
N LEU A 319 5.44 -4.33 -9.39
CA LEU A 319 6.71 -4.96 -9.02
C LEU A 319 7.41 -4.19 -7.89
N GLY A 320 7.57 -2.88 -8.03
CA GLY A 320 8.21 -2.04 -7.03
C GLY A 320 7.40 -1.99 -5.74
N LYS A 321 6.06 -1.86 -5.83
CA LYS A 321 5.13 -1.99 -4.70
C LYS A 321 5.33 -3.31 -3.95
N TYR A 322 5.40 -4.44 -4.65
CA TYR A 322 5.69 -5.71 -3.97
C TYR A 322 7.07 -5.67 -3.30
N ASN A 323 8.11 -5.27 -4.02
CA ASN A 323 9.48 -5.32 -3.51
C ASN A 323 9.74 -4.44 -2.28
N ILE A 324 9.04 -3.31 -2.12
CA ILE A 324 9.23 -2.42 -0.96
C ILE A 324 8.31 -2.73 0.22
N ASN A 325 7.22 -3.49 0.02
CA ASN A 325 6.28 -3.84 1.10
C ASN A 325 6.34 -5.34 1.46
N ASN A 326 7.10 -6.16 0.73
CA ASN A 326 7.15 -7.60 0.92
C ASN A 326 7.78 -7.98 2.27
N GLN A 327 7.02 -8.72 3.07
CA GLN A 327 7.47 -9.34 4.31
C GLN A 327 7.39 -10.87 4.19
N ASN A 328 8.54 -11.51 3.93
CA ASN A 328 8.67 -12.97 3.74
C ASN A 328 7.64 -13.60 2.78
N GLY A 329 7.36 -12.91 1.67
CA GLY A 329 6.43 -13.34 0.63
C GLY A 329 5.04 -12.71 0.74
N GLY A 330 4.72 -11.99 1.81
CA GLY A 330 3.40 -11.42 2.07
C GLY A 330 3.34 -9.91 1.95
N LEU A 331 2.21 -9.39 1.46
CA LEU A 331 1.79 -8.00 1.57
C LEU A 331 0.73 -7.87 2.66
N TYR A 332 1.01 -7.08 3.70
CA TYR A 332 0.18 -6.94 4.90
C TYR A 332 -0.34 -5.51 5.03
N LEU A 333 -1.66 -5.32 5.03
CA LEU A 333 -2.29 -4.00 4.94
C LEU A 333 -1.98 -3.14 6.16
N VAL A 334 -1.99 -3.73 7.36
CA VAL A 334 -1.72 -3.01 8.60
C VAL A 334 -0.22 -2.91 8.86
N GLN A 335 0.51 -4.02 8.78
CA GLN A 335 1.96 -4.03 9.02
C GLN A 335 2.74 -3.10 8.07
N SER A 336 2.29 -2.89 6.82
CA SER A 336 2.96 -1.96 5.90
C SER A 336 2.94 -0.48 6.33
N HIS A 337 2.34 -0.15 7.48
CA HIS A 337 2.39 1.19 8.09
C HIS A 337 3.53 1.33 9.11
N ILE A 338 4.20 0.24 9.49
CA ILE A 338 5.28 0.27 10.49
C ILE A 338 6.57 0.68 9.78
N ASN A 339 7.09 1.85 10.10
CA ASN A 339 8.30 2.38 9.47
C ASN A 339 9.59 1.72 10.01
N HIS A 340 10.70 1.98 9.32
CA HIS A 340 12.00 1.48 9.71
C HIS A 340 12.67 2.31 10.82
N GLU A 341 13.25 1.62 11.80
CA GLU A 341 14.35 2.14 12.61
C GLU A 341 15.43 1.05 12.86
N CYS A 342 16.72 1.40 12.89
CA CYS A 342 17.79 0.42 13.19
C CYS A 342 17.83 0.03 14.69
N HIS A 343 17.16 0.80 15.54
CA HIS A 343 16.85 0.46 16.94
C HIS A 343 15.32 0.42 17.11
N PRO A 344 14.65 -0.61 16.57
CA PRO A 344 13.18 -0.69 16.57
C PRO A 344 12.60 -0.81 17.99
N ASN A 345 11.28 -0.66 18.08
CA ASN A 345 10.51 -0.93 19.30
C ASN A 345 9.51 -2.09 19.15
N VAL A 346 9.34 -2.62 17.93
CA VAL A 346 8.59 -3.85 17.66
C VAL A 346 9.42 -4.86 16.86
N CYS A 347 9.01 -6.12 16.89
CA CYS A 347 9.52 -7.17 16.01
C CYS A 347 8.38 -7.92 15.33
N ILE A 348 8.67 -8.47 14.14
CA ILE A 348 7.75 -9.32 13.39
C ILE A 348 8.10 -10.77 13.65
N GLU A 349 7.11 -11.55 14.06
CA GLU A 349 7.22 -12.98 14.33
C GLU A 349 6.25 -13.77 13.46
N HIS A 350 6.57 -15.04 13.21
CA HIS A 350 5.71 -15.98 12.51
C HIS A 350 5.12 -16.98 13.52
N PRO A 351 3.87 -16.80 14.00
CA PRO A 351 3.29 -17.63 15.05
C PRO A 351 2.99 -19.06 14.57
N VAL A 352 2.97 -19.31 13.27
CA VAL A 352 2.75 -20.64 12.70
C VAL A 352 4.10 -21.27 12.34
N ARG A 353 4.45 -22.35 13.03
CA ARG A 353 5.68 -23.09 12.76
C ARG A 353 5.77 -23.52 11.28
N LEU A 354 6.90 -23.19 10.63
CA LEU A 354 7.20 -23.51 9.22
C LEU A 354 6.23 -22.88 8.22
N SER A 355 5.61 -21.75 8.56
CA SER A 355 4.73 -21.00 7.67
C SER A 355 4.88 -19.50 7.92
N ASP A 356 5.29 -18.77 6.89
CA ASP A 356 5.44 -17.32 6.94
C ASP A 356 4.15 -16.57 6.55
N TYR A 357 3.04 -17.31 6.36
CA TYR A 357 1.76 -16.77 5.92
C TYR A 357 1.05 -15.94 7.00
N LYS A 358 1.36 -16.12 8.28
CA LYS A 358 0.77 -15.29 9.33
C LYS A 358 1.91 -14.57 10.04
N ILE A 359 1.68 -13.31 10.38
CA ILE A 359 2.61 -12.52 11.20
C ILE A 359 1.97 -12.14 12.53
N SER A 360 2.83 -11.86 13.51
CA SER A 360 2.52 -11.28 14.80
C SER A 360 3.47 -10.10 15.01
N VAL A 361 2.94 -8.93 15.36
CA VAL A 361 3.74 -7.76 15.73
C VAL A 361 3.83 -7.69 17.25
N ARG A 362 5.04 -7.74 17.80
CA ARG A 362 5.29 -7.75 19.25
C ARG A 362 6.14 -6.56 19.67
N ALA A 363 5.80 -5.95 20.81
CA ALA A 363 6.63 -4.92 21.42
C ALA A 363 7.89 -5.53 22.06
N ILE A 364 9.08 -4.97 21.78
CA ILE A 364 10.36 -5.46 22.35
C ILE A 364 10.81 -4.67 23.59
N ARG A 365 10.12 -3.57 23.88
CA ARG A 365 10.25 -2.72 25.07
C ARG A 365 8.87 -2.16 25.44
N ASP A 366 8.78 -1.47 26.58
CA ASP A 366 7.61 -0.64 26.87
C ASP A 366 7.51 0.51 25.84
N ILE A 367 6.30 0.79 25.34
CA ILE A 367 6.01 1.81 24.34
C ILE A 367 4.88 2.69 24.88
N LYS A 368 5.07 4.00 24.91
CA LYS A 368 4.06 4.95 25.37
C LYS A 368 3.02 5.25 24.31
N LYS A 369 1.81 5.56 24.77
CA LYS A 369 0.76 6.11 23.91
C LYS A 369 1.30 7.28 23.08
N GLY A 370 1.05 7.23 21.78
CA GLY A 370 1.47 8.25 20.82
C GLY A 370 2.88 8.06 20.27
N GLU A 371 3.69 7.11 20.76
CA GLU A 371 4.93 6.71 20.09
C GLU A 371 4.63 6.01 18.76
N GLN A 372 5.47 6.24 17.76
CA GLN A 372 5.44 5.50 16.50
C GLN A 372 6.02 4.10 16.72
N LEU A 373 5.43 3.10 16.07
CA LEU A 373 5.94 1.74 16.01
C LEU A 373 6.95 1.63 14.88
N PHE A 374 8.11 1.05 15.19
CA PHE A 374 9.21 0.86 14.26
C PHE A 374 9.70 -0.58 14.27
N GLU A 375 9.92 -1.13 13.08
CA GLU A 375 10.59 -2.41 12.85
C GLU A 375 11.94 -2.20 12.16
N THR A 376 12.76 -3.25 12.03
CA THR A 376 14.00 -3.19 11.25
C THR A 376 13.84 -3.90 9.90
N TYR A 377 14.01 -3.16 8.79
CA TYR A 377 13.96 -3.69 7.43
C TYR A 377 15.29 -4.31 6.98
N VAL A 378 16.32 -4.19 7.82
CA VAL A 378 17.68 -4.67 7.57
C VAL A 378 18.08 -5.68 8.63
N ASN A 379 19.07 -6.50 8.31
CA ASN A 379 19.69 -7.35 9.32
C ASN A 379 20.35 -6.45 10.39
N PRO A 380 19.91 -6.52 11.66
CA PRO A 380 20.41 -5.66 12.72
C PRO A 380 21.90 -5.88 13.03
N ARG A 381 22.50 -7.00 12.59
CA ARG A 381 23.93 -7.31 12.75
C ARG A 381 24.83 -6.58 11.77
N TRP A 382 24.31 -6.08 10.67
CA TRP A 382 25.12 -5.37 9.68
C TRP A 382 25.68 -4.07 10.26
N ASN A 383 26.87 -3.69 9.78
CA ASN A 383 27.47 -2.38 10.09
C ASN A 383 26.62 -1.23 9.51
N LYS A 384 26.90 0.01 9.93
CA LYS A 384 26.13 1.19 9.49
C LYS A 384 26.09 1.35 7.97
N GLU A 385 27.24 1.23 7.32
CA GLU A 385 27.36 1.42 5.87
C GLU A 385 26.46 0.42 5.11
N THR A 386 26.54 -0.87 5.43
CA THR A 386 25.72 -1.90 4.81
C THR A 386 24.22 -1.65 5.05
N ARG A 387 23.82 -1.24 6.26
CA ARG A 387 22.41 -0.91 6.55
C ARG A 387 21.93 0.29 5.72
N VAL A 388 22.70 1.38 5.68
CA VAL A 388 22.34 2.61 4.94
C VAL A 388 22.28 2.35 3.44
N ASN A 389 23.26 1.63 2.89
CA ASN A 389 23.27 1.28 1.46
C ASN A 389 22.09 0.38 1.11
N TYR A 390 21.81 -0.64 1.92
CA TYR A 390 20.66 -1.52 1.67
C TYR A 390 19.33 -0.76 1.69
N LEU A 391 19.11 0.13 2.67
CA LEU A 391 17.88 0.94 2.75
C LEU A 391 17.75 1.90 1.57
N SER A 392 18.84 2.56 1.18
CA SER A 392 18.86 3.49 0.06
C SER A 392 18.50 2.80 -1.26
N THR A 393 19.08 1.62 -1.52
CA THR A 393 18.88 0.87 -2.76
C THR A 393 17.54 0.13 -2.78
N ASN A 394 17.09 -0.43 -1.66
CA ASN A 394 15.91 -1.32 -1.65
C ASN A 394 14.60 -0.63 -1.23
N TYR A 395 14.68 0.40 -0.40
CA TYR A 395 13.52 1.11 0.16
C TYR A 395 13.53 2.62 -0.15
N MET A 396 14.54 3.09 -0.88
CA MET A 396 14.61 4.44 -1.43
C MET A 396 14.72 5.57 -0.40
N PHE A 397 15.22 5.30 0.81
CA PHE A 397 15.43 6.34 1.83
C PHE A 397 16.75 6.15 2.58
N GLN A 398 17.22 7.22 3.24
CA GLN A 398 18.37 7.19 4.14
C GLN A 398 17.92 7.22 5.61
N CYS A 399 18.40 6.28 6.41
CA CYS A 399 18.03 6.20 7.83
C CYS A 399 18.82 7.19 8.68
N ASN A 400 18.10 8.06 9.40
CA ASN A 400 18.64 9.08 10.30
C ASN A 400 18.40 8.78 11.79
N CYS A 401 18.16 7.51 12.15
CA CYS A 401 17.92 7.10 13.53
C CYS A 401 19.17 7.30 14.41
N LYS A 402 18.98 7.26 15.74
CA LYS A 402 20.06 7.42 16.73
C LYS A 402 21.23 6.47 16.46
N ARG A 403 20.93 5.18 16.21
CA ARG A 403 21.95 4.16 15.94
C ARG A 403 22.78 4.46 14.69
N CYS A 404 22.18 5.03 13.64
CA CYS A 404 22.92 5.44 12.44
C CYS A 404 23.71 6.75 12.66
N LYS A 405 23.14 7.73 13.35
CA LYS A 405 23.82 9.01 13.63
C LYS A 405 25.07 8.84 14.47
N ASN A 406 24.98 8.01 15.51
CA ASN A 406 26.07 7.79 16.47
C ASN A 406 26.96 6.59 16.13
N ASP A 407 26.65 5.86 15.04
CA ASP A 407 27.30 4.59 14.69
C ASP A 407 27.32 3.57 15.85
N GLU A 408 26.19 3.47 16.57
CA GLU A 408 26.08 2.59 17.73
C GLU A 408 26.05 1.10 17.29
N PRO A 409 26.78 0.22 18.01
CA PRO A 409 26.76 -1.22 17.73
C PRO A 409 25.37 -1.82 18.01
N LEU A 410 25.19 -3.09 17.64
CA LEU A 410 24.01 -3.84 18.08
C LEU A 410 24.13 -4.09 19.59
N SER A 411 23.26 -3.49 20.41
CA SER A 411 23.27 -3.70 21.86
C SER A 411 22.70 -5.06 22.25
N ASP A 412 23.06 -5.55 23.43
CA ASP A 412 22.54 -6.80 23.97
C ASP A 412 21.04 -6.72 24.27
N GLU A 413 20.54 -5.57 24.74
CA GLU A 413 19.12 -5.36 24.96
C GLU A 413 18.34 -5.47 23.65
N LEU A 414 18.85 -4.87 22.57
CA LEU A 414 18.21 -4.93 21.27
C LEU A 414 18.27 -6.34 20.68
N ARG A 415 19.42 -7.03 20.81
CA ARG A 415 19.60 -8.43 20.40
C ARG A 415 18.60 -9.36 21.09
N GLN A 416 18.41 -9.19 22.40
CA GLN A 416 17.45 -9.96 23.20
C GLN A 416 16.00 -9.62 22.83
N GLY A 417 15.67 -8.33 22.69
CA GLY A 417 14.33 -7.87 22.31
C GLY A 417 13.90 -8.39 20.94
N LEU A 418 14.81 -8.39 19.97
CA LEU A 418 14.60 -8.96 18.63
C LEU A 418 14.68 -10.50 18.59
N ARG A 419 14.95 -11.15 19.73
CA ARG A 419 15.08 -12.62 19.85
C ARG A 419 16.02 -13.23 18.82
N LEU A 420 17.12 -12.52 18.54
CA LEU A 420 18.12 -12.96 17.58
C LEU A 420 18.82 -14.21 18.13
N ARG A 421 18.89 -15.28 17.32
CA ARG A 421 19.65 -16.48 17.66
C ARG A 421 21.14 -16.12 17.86
N PRO A 422 21.88 -16.81 18.75
CA PRO A 422 23.34 -16.73 18.78
C PRO A 422 23.94 -17.06 17.41
N GLU A 423 25.14 -16.54 17.13
CA GLU A 423 25.88 -16.81 15.89
C GLU A 423 26.41 -18.24 15.81
#